data_AF-A0A804P4S2-F1
#
_entry.id   AF-A0A804P4S2-F1
#
_cell.length_a   1.000
_cell.length_b   1.000
_cell.length_c   1.000
_cell.angle_alpha   90.00
_cell.angle_beta   90.00
_cell.angle_gamma   90.00
#
_symmetry.space_group_name_H-M   'P 1'
#
loop_
_entity.id
_entity.type
_entity.pdbx_description
1 polymer ?
#
loop_
_entity_poly.entity_id
_entity_poly.type
_entity_poly.pdbx_seq_one_letter_code
_entity_poly.pdbx_strand_id
1 'polypeptide(L)'
;MHVLITTPFHPAYVTAERIKKAKNLELLLTAGIGSDHIDLPAAAAAGLTVAEVTGSNTVSVAEDELLRILILLRNFLPGYQQVVQGEWNVAGIAHGAYDLEGKTVGTVGAGRIGRLLLQRLKPFNCNLLYHDRLQID
;
A
#
# COMPACT_ATOMS: atom_id res chain seq x y z
N MET A 1 18.44 25.25 -8.14
CA MET A 1 17.64 24.05 -7.83
C MET A 1 18.41 23.06 -6.97
N HIS A 2 18.26 23.16 -5.65
CA HIS A 2 18.66 22.08 -4.74
C HIS A 2 17.46 21.17 -4.44
N VAL A 3 17.71 19.87 -4.48
CA VAL A 3 16.68 18.82 -4.44
C VAL A 3 17.00 17.83 -3.33
N LEU A 4 15.98 17.38 -2.61
CA LEU A 4 16.06 16.18 -1.78
C LEU A 4 15.16 15.11 -2.40
N ILE A 5 15.74 13.93 -2.63
CA ILE A 5 15.03 12.75 -3.14
C ILE A 5 14.98 11.71 -2.02
N THR A 6 13.81 11.11 -1.80
CA THR A 6 13.63 10.05 -0.79
C THR A 6 12.57 9.05 -1.25
N THR A 7 12.48 7.88 -0.60
CA THR A 7 11.49 6.85 -0.89
C THR A 7 10.59 6.62 0.32
N PRO A 8 9.32 6.21 0.14
CA PRO A 8 8.45 5.84 1.26
C PRO A 8 8.97 4.63 2.04
N PHE A 9 9.74 3.74 1.39
CA PHE A 9 10.27 2.50 1.98
C PHE A 9 11.45 2.74 2.92
N HIS A 10 12.19 3.85 2.72
CA HIS A 10 13.26 4.31 3.59
C HIS A 10 13.23 5.84 3.66
N PRO A 11 12.24 6.42 4.38
CA PRO A 11 11.92 7.83 4.26
C PRO A 11 12.92 8.70 5.02
N ALA A 12 13.41 9.73 4.34
CA ALA A 12 13.99 10.88 4.97
C ALA A 12 12.84 11.77 5.46
N TYR A 13 12.51 11.69 6.74
CA TYR A 13 11.46 12.54 7.30
C TYR A 13 11.83 14.02 7.19
N VAL A 14 11.02 14.81 6.49
CA VAL A 14 11.25 16.23 6.26
C VAL A 14 10.29 17.02 7.15
N THR A 15 10.68 17.13 8.42
CA THR A 15 9.91 17.89 9.43
C THR A 15 10.01 19.40 9.19
N ALA A 16 9.08 20.17 9.74
CA ALA A 16 9.17 21.64 9.76
C ALA A 16 10.54 22.17 10.25
N GLU A 17 11.15 21.52 11.25
CA GLU A 17 12.47 21.90 11.76
C GLU A 17 13.56 21.73 10.69
N ARG A 18 13.54 20.63 9.93
CA ARG A 18 14.49 20.37 8.85
C ARG A 18 14.29 21.35 7.70
N ILE A 19 13.04 21.65 7.34
CA ILE A 19 12.70 22.64 6.31
C ILE A 19 13.26 24.01 6.69
N LYS A 20 13.13 24.45 7.94
CA LYS A 20 13.69 25.72 8.41
C LYS A 20 15.21 25.81 8.27
N LYS A 21 15.93 24.69 8.36
CA LYS A 21 17.39 24.61 8.20
C LYS A 21 17.83 24.52 6.73
N ALA A 22 16.95 24.04 5.84
CA ALA A 22 17.26 23.78 4.44
C ALA A 22 17.10 25.04 3.56
N LYS A 23 17.92 26.06 3.78
CA LYS A 23 17.78 27.40 3.17
C LYS A 23 17.82 27.47 1.65
N ASN A 24 18.43 26.47 1.00
CA ASN A 24 18.59 26.43 -0.45
C ASN A 24 17.67 25.41 -1.13
N LEU A 25 16.88 24.65 -0.35
CA LEU A 25 16.01 23.59 -0.86
C LEU A 25 14.88 24.22 -1.70
N GLU A 26 14.62 23.64 -2.87
CA GLU A 26 13.57 24.11 -3.79
C GLU A 26 12.55 22.99 -4.11
N LEU A 27 13.02 21.74 -4.18
CA LEU A 27 12.21 20.57 -4.54
C LEU A 27 12.42 19.40 -3.57
N LEU A 28 11.30 18.82 -3.16
CA LEU A 28 11.19 17.57 -2.44
C LEU A 28 10.55 16.54 -3.36
N LEU A 29 11.29 15.49 -3.71
CA LEU A 29 10.83 14.45 -4.62
C LEU A 29 10.73 13.10 -3.89
N THR A 30 9.51 12.56 -3.84
CA THR A 30 9.28 11.17 -3.44
C THR A 30 9.49 10.26 -4.65
N ALA A 31 10.57 9.47 -4.64
CA ALA A 31 10.81 8.38 -5.58
C ALA A 31 9.90 7.18 -5.24
N GLY A 32 8.63 7.32 -5.59
CA GLY A 32 7.54 6.40 -5.25
C GLY A 32 6.21 7.14 -5.20
N ILE A 33 5.26 6.64 -4.39
CA ILE A 33 3.96 7.26 -4.12
C ILE A 33 3.79 7.34 -2.60
N GLY A 34 3.34 8.48 -2.08
CA GLY A 34 3.15 8.72 -0.65
C GLY A 34 4.18 9.70 -0.08
N SER A 35 3.79 10.98 0.04
CA SER A 35 4.63 12.06 0.56
C SER A 35 4.33 12.44 2.01
N ASP A 36 3.71 11.55 2.79
CA ASP A 36 3.33 11.78 4.20
C ASP A 36 4.53 11.91 5.16
N HIS A 37 5.71 11.47 4.75
CA HIS A 37 6.98 11.70 5.45
C HIS A 37 7.52 13.14 5.31
N ILE A 38 6.85 13.99 4.52
CA ILE A 38 7.13 15.41 4.37
C ILE A 38 6.04 16.19 5.12
N ASP A 39 6.44 17.17 5.93
CA ASP A 39 5.51 18.13 6.51
C ASP A 39 4.96 19.06 5.40
N LEU A 40 3.87 18.64 4.77
CA LEU A 40 3.26 19.34 3.63
C LEU A 40 2.85 20.78 3.99
N PRO A 41 2.23 21.08 5.15
CA PRO A 41 1.96 22.45 5.56
C PRO A 41 3.23 23.31 5.65
N ALA A 42 4.31 22.80 6.26
CA ALA A 42 5.57 23.54 6.37
C ALA A 42 6.27 23.71 5.01
N ALA A 43 6.20 22.70 4.14
CA ALA A 43 6.75 22.78 2.78
C ALA A 43 6.01 23.85 1.95
N ALA A 44 4.68 23.86 2.01
CA ALA A 44 3.86 24.89 1.36
C ALA A 44 4.16 26.29 1.90
N ALA A 45 4.26 26.46 3.22
CA ALA A 45 4.61 27.74 3.84
C ALA A 45 6.03 28.24 3.49
N ALA A 46 6.96 27.31 3.20
CA ALA A 46 8.32 27.62 2.77
C ALA A 46 8.46 27.80 1.25
N GLY A 47 7.37 27.66 0.48
CA GLY A 47 7.41 27.77 -1.00
C GLY A 47 8.12 26.60 -1.68
N LEU A 48 8.23 25.45 -1.02
CA LEU A 48 8.86 24.25 -1.60
C LEU A 48 7.89 23.52 -2.53
N THR A 49 8.42 23.03 -3.66
CA THR A 49 7.68 22.08 -4.49
C THR A 49 7.79 20.68 -3.88
N VAL A 50 6.67 19.99 -3.73
CA VAL A 50 6.62 18.57 -3.36
C VAL A 50 6.04 17.80 -4.54
N ALA A 51 6.75 16.77 -5.00
CA ALA A 51 6.33 15.93 -6.11
C ALA A 51 6.56 14.45 -5.79
N GLU A 52 5.78 13.59 -6.42
CA GLU A 52 5.91 12.14 -6.37
C GLU A 52 5.77 11.54 -7.78
N VAL A 53 6.10 10.26 -7.94
CA VAL A 53 6.01 9.58 -9.24
C VAL A 53 4.66 8.88 -9.35
N THR A 54 3.58 9.68 -9.43
CA THR A 54 2.20 9.18 -9.45
C THR A 54 2.00 8.12 -10.54
N GLY A 55 1.46 6.96 -10.16
CA GLY A 55 1.21 5.82 -11.05
C GLY A 55 2.30 4.74 -11.05
N SER A 56 3.53 5.08 -10.65
CA SER A 56 4.74 4.24 -10.81
C SER A 56 4.64 2.82 -10.24
N ASN A 57 3.89 2.62 -9.16
CA ASN A 57 3.80 1.33 -8.47
C ASN A 57 2.35 0.87 -8.19
N THR A 58 1.36 1.47 -8.87
CA THR A 58 -0.06 1.21 -8.59
C THR A 58 -0.49 -0.25 -8.81
N VAL A 59 0.01 -0.87 -9.89
CA VAL A 59 -0.19 -2.29 -10.18
C VAL A 59 0.49 -3.17 -9.14
N SER A 60 1.76 -2.87 -8.82
CA SER A 60 2.54 -3.64 -7.85
C SER A 60 1.87 -3.69 -6.48
N VAL A 61 1.35 -2.56 -5.99
CA VAL A 61 0.62 -2.52 -4.72
C VAL A 61 -0.70 -3.29 -4.81
N ALA A 62 -1.46 -3.16 -5.90
CA ALA A 62 -2.71 -3.91 -6.06
C ALA A 62 -2.50 -5.43 -6.10
N GLU A 63 -1.39 -5.90 -6.68
CA GLU A 63 -1.01 -7.32 -6.70
C GLU A 63 -0.52 -7.81 -5.33
N ASP A 64 0.27 -7.00 -4.62
CA ASP A 64 0.73 -7.31 -3.26
C ASP A 64 -0.46 -7.44 -2.28
N GLU A 65 -1.46 -6.56 -2.37
CA GLU A 65 -2.65 -6.67 -1.53
C GLU A 65 -3.50 -7.92 -1.83
N LEU A 66 -3.67 -8.29 -3.12
CA LEU A 66 -4.33 -9.54 -3.47
C LEU A 66 -3.56 -10.75 -2.92
N LEU A 67 -2.22 -10.75 -3.04
CA LEU A 67 -1.37 -11.79 -2.49
C LEU A 67 -1.57 -11.91 -0.97
N ARG A 68 -1.57 -10.79 -0.24
CA ARG A 68 -1.78 -10.78 1.21
C ARG A 68 -3.15 -11.31 1.61
N ILE A 69 -4.22 -10.94 0.89
CA ILE A 69 -5.57 -11.49 1.11
C ILE A 69 -5.53 -13.02 1.00
N LEU A 70 -4.89 -13.56 -0.03
CA LEU A 70 -4.79 -15.01 -0.23
C LEU A 70 -3.91 -15.69 0.81
N ILE A 71 -2.78 -15.09 1.19
CA ILE A 71 -1.89 -15.60 2.25
C ILE A 71 -2.65 -15.76 3.57
N LEU A 72 -3.44 -14.74 3.93
CA LEU A 72 -4.22 -14.72 5.17
C LEU A 72 -5.37 -15.73 5.13
N LEU A 73 -6.20 -15.69 4.08
CA LEU A 73 -7.39 -16.55 4.00
C LEU A 73 -7.03 -18.02 3.85
N ARG A 74 -5.99 -18.35 3.07
CA ARG A 74 -5.59 -19.75 2.83
C ARG A 74 -4.67 -20.32 3.91
N ASN A 75 -4.43 -19.56 4.98
CA ASN A 75 -3.55 -19.96 6.09
C ASN A 75 -2.14 -20.36 5.61
N PHE A 76 -1.59 -19.60 4.65
CA PHE A 76 -0.40 -20.02 3.91
C PHE A 76 0.86 -20.03 4.78
N LEU A 77 1.10 -19.00 5.61
CA LEU A 77 2.33 -18.90 6.40
C LEU A 77 2.45 -20.00 7.47
N PRO A 78 1.41 -20.33 8.25
CA PRO A 78 1.46 -21.49 9.15
C PRO A 78 1.65 -22.82 8.41
N GLY A 79 1.03 -22.98 7.22
CA GLY A 79 1.24 -24.16 6.38
C GLY A 79 2.68 -24.29 5.90
N TYR A 80 3.29 -23.19 5.45
CA TYR A 80 4.70 -23.15 5.08
C TYR A 80 5.62 -23.49 6.27
N GLN A 81 5.31 -22.98 7.46
CA GLN A 81 6.07 -23.27 8.69
C GLN A 81 6.08 -24.77 9.03
N GLN A 82 4.94 -25.46 8.94
CA GLN A 82 4.90 -26.91 9.14
C GLN A 82 5.85 -27.65 8.17
N VAL A 83 5.82 -27.28 6.89
CA VAL A 83 6.65 -27.93 5.86
C VAL A 83 8.14 -27.75 6.17
N VAL A 84 8.59 -26.53 6.50
CA VAL A 84 10.02 -26.30 6.81
C VAL A 84 10.46 -26.93 8.14
N GLN A 85 9.52 -27.24 9.03
CA GLN A 85 9.75 -27.97 10.28
C GLN A 85 9.68 -29.50 10.12
N GLY A 86 9.36 -29.99 8.91
CA GLY A 86 9.20 -31.43 8.65
C GLY A 86 7.92 -32.02 9.23
N GLU A 87 6.93 -31.17 9.54
CA GLU A 87 5.63 -31.58 10.05
C GLU A 87 4.63 -31.87 8.93
N TRP A 88 3.61 -32.65 9.25
CA TRP A 88 2.47 -32.91 8.37
C TRP A 88 1.18 -32.95 9.19
N ASN A 89 0.60 -31.78 9.46
CA ASN A 89 -0.64 -31.65 10.21
C ASN A 89 -1.69 -30.89 9.40
N VAL A 90 -2.30 -31.61 8.46
CA VAL A 90 -3.35 -31.10 7.56
C VAL A 90 -4.52 -30.50 8.34
N ALA A 91 -4.97 -31.16 9.42
CA ALA A 91 -6.08 -30.67 10.24
C ALA A 91 -5.74 -29.34 10.93
N GLY A 92 -4.50 -29.19 11.41
CA GLY A 92 -4.02 -27.96 12.04
C GLY A 92 -4.02 -26.77 11.09
N ILE A 93 -3.69 -26.98 9.81
CA ILE A 93 -3.73 -25.92 8.79
C ILE A 93 -5.15 -25.66 8.31
N ALA A 94 -5.90 -26.73 7.98
CA ALA A 94 -7.23 -26.63 7.41
C ALA A 94 -8.23 -25.94 8.35
N HIS A 95 -8.04 -26.04 9.67
CA HIS A 95 -8.90 -25.34 10.65
C HIS A 95 -8.95 -23.82 10.45
N GLY A 96 -7.89 -23.22 9.92
CA GLY A 96 -7.80 -21.78 9.65
C GLY A 96 -7.82 -21.41 8.16
N ALA A 97 -7.95 -22.38 7.25
CA ALA A 97 -7.86 -22.14 5.82
C ALA A 97 -9.25 -22.06 5.18
N TYR A 98 -9.52 -20.96 4.48
CA TYR A 98 -10.79 -20.67 3.84
C TYR A 98 -10.60 -20.25 2.39
N ASP A 99 -11.58 -20.57 1.56
CA ASP A 99 -11.67 -20.00 0.22
C ASP A 99 -12.16 -18.55 0.29
N LEU A 100 -11.64 -17.74 -0.65
CA LEU A 100 -12.07 -16.35 -0.87
C LEU A 100 -13.46 -16.28 -1.52
N GLU A 101 -13.87 -17.33 -2.23
CA GLU A 101 -15.20 -17.42 -2.83
C GLU A 101 -16.31 -17.20 -1.78
N GLY A 102 -17.29 -16.38 -2.15
CA GLY A 102 -18.43 -16.02 -1.30
C GLY A 102 -18.09 -15.09 -0.12
N LYS A 103 -16.82 -14.76 0.13
CA LYS A 103 -16.45 -13.78 1.18
C LYS A 103 -16.78 -12.37 0.74
N THR A 104 -16.86 -11.45 1.72
CA THR A 104 -16.99 -10.01 1.45
C THR A 104 -15.64 -9.34 1.59
N VAL A 105 -15.21 -8.62 0.55
CA VAL A 105 -13.97 -7.83 0.54
C VAL A 105 -14.31 -6.37 0.33
N GLY A 106 -13.84 -5.50 1.23
CA GLY A 106 -14.06 -4.07 1.18
C GLY A 106 -12.77 -3.27 1.03
N THR A 107 -12.76 -2.21 0.22
CA THR A 107 -11.65 -1.25 0.17
C THR A 107 -12.03 0.09 0.82
N VAL A 108 -11.10 0.69 1.56
CA VAL A 108 -11.18 2.11 1.98
C VAL A 108 -10.38 2.92 0.98
N GLY A 109 -11.09 3.70 0.17
CA GLY A 109 -10.59 4.29 -1.06
C GLY A 109 -10.74 3.35 -2.25
N ALA A 110 -11.14 3.93 -3.38
CA ALA A 110 -11.27 3.27 -4.67
C ALA A 110 -10.62 4.09 -5.80
N GLY A 111 -9.54 4.79 -5.46
CA GLY A 111 -8.63 5.42 -6.41
C GLY A 111 -7.83 4.39 -7.24
N ARG A 112 -6.65 4.79 -7.73
CA ARG A 112 -5.84 3.98 -8.65
C ARG A 112 -5.59 2.54 -8.15
N ILE A 113 -5.15 2.38 -6.90
CA ILE A 113 -4.83 1.07 -6.31
C ILE A 113 -6.13 0.30 -5.99
N GLY A 114 -7.07 0.92 -5.29
CA GLY A 114 -8.33 0.28 -4.89
C GLY A 114 -9.13 -0.24 -6.08
N ARG A 115 -9.28 0.54 -7.15
CA ARG A 115 -9.96 0.10 -8.39
C ARG A 115 -9.25 -1.10 -9.03
N LEU A 116 -7.90 -1.09 -9.10
CA LEU A 116 -7.12 -2.21 -9.64
C LEU A 116 -7.22 -3.49 -8.80
N LEU A 117 -7.32 -3.36 -7.47
CA LEU A 117 -7.54 -4.49 -6.56
C LEU A 117 -8.94 -5.07 -6.75
N LEU A 118 -9.99 -4.23 -6.73
CA LEU A 118 -11.38 -4.65 -6.94
C LEU A 118 -11.57 -5.37 -8.29
N GLN A 119 -10.93 -4.88 -9.36
CA GLN A 119 -10.95 -5.54 -10.67
C GLN A 119 -10.34 -6.96 -10.63
N ARG A 120 -9.23 -7.14 -9.91
CA ARG A 120 -8.56 -8.44 -9.76
C ARG A 120 -9.32 -9.42 -8.87
N LEU A 121 -10.09 -8.91 -7.92
CA LEU A 121 -10.93 -9.72 -7.03
C LEU A 121 -12.23 -10.21 -7.69
N LYS A 122 -12.71 -9.52 -8.73
CA LYS A 122 -13.95 -9.88 -9.46
C LYS A 122 -14.04 -11.37 -9.87
N PRO A 123 -13.01 -12.00 -10.48
CA PRO A 123 -13.07 -13.41 -10.86
C PRO A 123 -13.01 -14.40 -9.68
N PHE A 124 -12.80 -13.95 -8.44
CA PHE A 124 -12.80 -14.81 -7.25
C PHE A 124 -14.20 -15.04 -6.65
N ASN A 125 -15.27 -14.55 -7.30
CA ASN A 125 -16.66 -14.72 -6.84
C ASN A 125 -16.89 -14.25 -5.38
N CYS A 126 -16.27 -13.14 -5.00
CA CYS A 126 -16.47 -12.49 -3.70
C CYS A 126 -17.45 -11.30 -3.81
N ASN A 127 -18.06 -10.93 -2.69
CA ASN A 127 -18.89 -9.73 -2.59
C ASN A 127 -17.96 -8.51 -2.41
N LEU A 128 -17.98 -7.58 -3.35
CA LEU A 128 -17.10 -6.41 -3.33
C LEU A 128 -17.81 -5.18 -2.76
N LEU A 129 -17.19 -4.57 -1.75
CA LEU A 129 -17.61 -3.30 -1.17
C LEU A 129 -16.50 -2.24 -1.34
N TYR A 130 -16.88 -0.98 -1.33
CA TYR A 130 -15.90 0.11 -1.21
C TYR A 130 -16.52 1.29 -0.47
N HIS A 131 -15.65 2.13 0.08
CA HIS A 131 -16.00 3.46 0.56
C HIS A 131 -14.98 4.45 0.06
N ASP A 132 -15.42 5.54 -0.57
CA ASP A 132 -14.58 6.65 -1.01
C ASP A 132 -15.37 7.96 -0.89
N ARG A 133 -14.67 9.10 -0.89
CA ARG A 133 -15.28 10.44 -0.84
C ARG A 133 -16.13 10.74 -2.07
N LEU A 134 -15.79 10.13 -3.20
CA LEU A 134 -16.48 10.23 -4.47
C LEU A 134 -16.91 8.83 -4.90
N GLN A 135 -18.05 8.72 -5.60
CA GLN A 135 -18.44 7.45 -6.20
C GLN A 135 -17.50 7.10 -7.36
N ILE A 136 -17.25 5.80 -7.54
CA ILE A 136 -16.53 5.27 -8.70
C ILE A 136 -17.41 5.45 -9.94
N ASP A 137 -16.89 6.10 -10.99
CA ASP A 137 -17.50 6.11 -12.33
C ASP A 137 -17.67 4.70 -12.90
#